data_AF-A0A2X4ZH90-F1
#
_entry.id   AF-A0A2X4ZH90-F1
#
_cell.length_a   1.000
_cell.length_b   1.000
_cell.length_c   1.000
_cell.angle_alpha   90.00
_cell.angle_beta   90.00
_cell.angle_gamma   90.00
#
_symmetry.space_group_name_H-M   'P 1'
#
loop_
_entity.id
_entity.type
_entity.pdbx_description
1 polymer ?
#
loop_
_entity_poly.entity_id
_entity_poly.type
_entity_poly.pdbx_seq_one_letter_code
_entity_poly.pdbx_strand_id
1 'polypeptide(L)'
;MKRAVGIFLSFSAILTYLKIEAHYYPLEEKITLNGVTTVIYNYPSMYWVICVILLITFILGIYLILAKNKQPKEYPLYDISK
;
A
#
# COMPACT_ATOMS: atom_id res chain seq x y z
N MET A 1 3.47 1.79 20.03
CA MET A 1 2.92 0.68 19.22
C MET A 1 2.54 1.09 17.80
N LYS A 2 1.82 2.22 17.59
CA LYS A 2 1.39 2.69 16.25
C LYS A 2 2.52 2.78 15.21
N ARG A 3 3.68 3.30 15.61
CA ARG A 3 4.87 3.41 14.75
C ARG A 3 5.42 2.06 14.28
N ALA A 4 5.47 1.06 15.17
CA ALA A 4 5.93 -0.30 14.80
C ALA A 4 4.94 -0.99 13.85
N VAL A 5 3.63 -0.83 14.10
CA VAL A 5 2.57 -1.31 13.20
C VAL A 5 2.67 -0.64 11.83
N GLY A 6 2.93 0.67 11.78
CA GLY A 6 3.14 1.39 10.54
C GLY A 6 4.35 0.87 9.74
N ILE A 7 5.50 0.66 10.40
CA ILE A 7 6.69 0.05 9.78
C ILE A 7 6.35 -1.33 9.20
N PHE A 8 5.68 -2.18 9.99
CA PHE A 8 5.30 -3.52 9.54
C PHE A 8 4.39 -3.47 8.31
N LEU A 9 3.36 -2.62 8.32
CA LEU A 9 2.44 -2.46 7.19
C LEU A 9 3.19 -2.01 5.93
N SER A 10 4.03 -0.98 6.03
CA SER A 10 4.81 -0.48 4.90
C SER A 10 5.75 -1.54 4.32
N PHE A 11 6.49 -2.26 5.17
CA PHE A 11 7.36 -3.34 4.70
C PHE A 11 6.56 -4.49 4.07
N SER A 12 5.45 -4.91 4.70
CA SER A 12 4.61 -5.98 4.16
C SER A 12 4.03 -5.64 2.80
N ALA A 13 3.63 -4.38 2.58
CA ALA A 13 3.10 -3.92 1.30
C ALA A 13 4.16 -3.99 0.19
N ILE A 14 5.39 -3.53 0.48
CA ILE A 14 6.52 -3.61 -0.47
C ILE A 14 6.87 -5.07 -0.79
N LEU A 15 7.00 -5.92 0.23
CA LEU A 15 7.30 -7.34 0.05
C LEU A 15 6.22 -8.06 -0.76
N THR A 16 4.96 -7.76 -0.49
CA THR A 16 3.83 -8.36 -1.20
C THR A 16 3.79 -7.89 -2.65
N TYR A 17 4.07 -6.61 -2.91
CA TYR A 17 4.20 -6.06 -4.26
C TYR A 17 5.27 -6.81 -5.07
N LEU A 18 6.49 -6.96 -4.52
CA LEU A 18 7.58 -7.67 -5.17
C LEU A 18 7.22 -9.14 -5.49
N LYS A 19 6.51 -9.80 -4.56
CA LYS A 19 6.07 -11.19 -4.75
C LYS A 19 5.04 -11.31 -5.88
N ILE A 20 4.13 -10.35 -5.97
CA ILE A 20 3.09 -10.31 -7.01
C ILE A 20 3.71 -10.00 -8.37
N GLU A 21 4.61 -9.03 -8.44
CA GLU A 21 5.32 -8.70 -9.68
C GLU A 21 6.12 -9.89 -10.21
N ALA A 22 6.74 -10.67 -9.33
CA ALA A 22 7.41 -11.91 -9.72
C ALA A 22 6.45 -13.05 -10.15
N HIS A 23 5.20 -13.03 -9.70
CA HIS A 23 4.25 -14.11 -9.95
C HIS A 23 3.33 -13.84 -11.15
N TYR A 24 2.93 -12.59 -11.36
CA TYR A 24 2.05 -12.20 -12.44
C TYR A 24 2.88 -11.92 -13.69
N TYR A 25 2.82 -12.82 -14.67
CA TYR A 25 3.37 -12.57 -15.99
C TYR A 25 2.39 -11.73 -16.82
N PRO A 26 2.88 -10.75 -17.59
CA PRO A 26 2.03 -10.05 -18.54
C PRO A 26 1.53 -11.01 -19.61
N LEU A 27 0.25 -10.94 -19.91
CA LEU A 27 -0.36 -11.71 -21.00
C LEU A 27 -0.01 -11.05 -22.32
N GLU A 28 0.45 -11.87 -23.26
CA GLU A 28 0.68 -11.45 -24.64
C GLU A 28 -0.64 -11.42 -25.41
N GLU A 29 -1.00 -10.24 -25.90
CA GLU A 29 -2.14 -10.04 -26.77
C GLU A 29 -1.63 -9.57 -28.14
N LYS A 30 -1.95 -10.35 -29.18
CA LYS A 30 -1.54 -10.04 -30.56
C LYS A 30 -2.68 -9.34 -31.27
N ILE A 31 -2.45 -8.11 -31.69
CA ILE A 31 -3.41 -7.33 -32.47
C ILE A 31 -2.86 -7.17 -33.88
N THR A 32 -3.61 -7.62 -34.88
CA THR A 32 -3.25 -7.42 -36.29
C THR A 32 -4.13 -6.33 -36.88
N LEU A 33 -3.51 -5.24 -37.34
CA LEU A 33 -4.19 -4.09 -37.94
C LEU A 33 -3.47 -3.74 -39.25
N ASN A 34 -4.22 -3.69 -40.36
CA ASN A 34 -3.68 -3.43 -41.72
C ASN A 34 -2.46 -4.30 -42.10
N GLY A 35 -2.44 -5.57 -41.66
CA GLY A 35 -1.34 -6.51 -41.95
C GLY A 35 -0.11 -6.37 -41.03
N VAL A 36 -0.07 -5.37 -40.15
CA VAL A 36 0.96 -5.24 -39.11
C VAL A 36 0.46 -5.92 -37.83
N THR A 37 1.25 -6.86 -37.31
CA THR A 37 0.95 -7.51 -36.03
C THR A 37 1.74 -6.82 -34.91
N THR A 38 1.03 -6.27 -33.93
CA THR A 38 1.60 -5.71 -32.71
C THR A 38 1.37 -6.69 -31.56
N VAL A 39 2.38 -6.82 -30.70
CA VAL A 39 2.27 -7.60 -29.45
C VAL A 39 2.14 -6.60 -28.31
N ILE A 40 1.03 -6.70 -27.58
CA ILE A 40 0.77 -5.91 -26.38
C ILE A 40 0.93 -6.82 -25.17
N TYR A 41 1.61 -6.31 -24.15
CA TYR A 41 1.78 -7.00 -22.88
C TYR A 41 0.85 -6.35 -21.86
N ASN A 42 -0.18 -7.08 -21.42
CA ASN A 42 -1.16 -6.57 -20.48
C ASN A 42 -1.21 -7.42 -19.21
N TYR A 43 -1.18 -6.77 -18.07
CA TYR A 43 -1.36 -7.47 -16.79
C TYR A 43 -2.84 -7.77 -16.57
N PRO A 44 -3.18 -8.94 -15.98
CA PRO A 44 -4.56 -9.25 -15.66
C PRO A 44 -5.15 -8.21 -14.70
N SER A 45 -6.44 -7.91 -14.83
CA SER A 45 -7.12 -6.87 -14.04
C SER A 45 -6.94 -7.04 -12.51
N MET A 46 -6.85 -8.28 -12.03
CA MET A 46 -6.57 -8.57 -10.62
C MET A 46 -5.22 -8.01 -10.15
N TYR A 47 -4.18 -8.00 -10.99
CA TYR A 47 -2.89 -7.39 -10.65
C TYR A 47 -3.07 -5.93 -10.27
N TRP A 48 -3.78 -5.16 -11.10
CA TRP A 48 -4.06 -3.75 -10.86
C TRP A 48 -4.85 -3.52 -9.57
N VAL A 49 -5.87 -4.34 -9.30
CA VAL A 49 -6.65 -4.26 -8.05
C VAL A 49 -5.76 -4.47 -6.83
N ILE A 50 -4.88 -5.47 -6.87
CA ILE A 50 -3.98 -5.75 -5.75
C ILE A 50 -2.96 -4.62 -5.57
N CYS A 51 -2.42 -4.06 -6.66
CA CYS A 51 -1.53 -2.89 -6.60
C CYS A 51 -2.19 -1.70 -5.92
N VAL A 52 -3.47 -1.41 -6.21
CA VAL A 52 -4.21 -0.33 -5.54
C VAL A 52 -4.37 -0.59 -4.05
N ILE A 53 -4.73 -1.82 -3.65
CA ILE A 53 -4.85 -2.20 -2.24
C ILE A 53 -3.51 -2.03 -1.52
N LEU A 54 -2.42 -2.47 -2.14
CA LEU A 54 -1.07 -2.34 -1.57
C LEU A 54 -0.65 -0.89 -1.42
N LEU A 55 -0.97 -0.03 -2.39
CA LEU A 55 -0.68 1.40 -2.32
C LEU A 55 -1.42 2.07 -1.16
N ILE A 56 -2.71 1.77 -0.97
CA ILE A 56 -3.49 2.28 0.17
C ILE A 56 -2.89 1.78 1.49
N THR A 57 -2.54 0.50 1.57
CA THR A 57 -1.93 -0.13 2.75
C THR A 57 -0.58 0.50 3.09
N PHE A 58 0.23 0.79 2.08
CA PHE A 58 1.52 1.46 2.22
C PHE A 58 1.35 2.89 2.76
N ILE A 59 0.44 3.68 2.19
CA ILE A 59 0.13 5.04 2.64
C ILE A 59 -0.36 5.03 4.09
N LEU A 60 -1.23 4.08 4.45
CA LEU A 60 -1.69 3.91 5.83
C LEU A 60 -0.54 3.57 6.78
N GLY A 61 0.38 2.70 6.35
CA GLY A 61 1.59 2.39 7.08
C GLY A 61 2.43 3.64 7.37
N ILE A 62 2.73 4.42 6.32
CA ILE A 62 3.47 5.69 6.46
C ILE A 62 2.75 6.67 7.38
N TYR A 63 1.43 6.78 7.27
CA TYR A 63 0.63 7.63 8.14
C TYR A 63 0.78 7.24 9.62
N LEU A 64 0.73 5.94 9.94
CA LEU A 64 0.91 5.43 11.30
C LEU A 64 2.34 5.63 11.84
N ILE A 65 3.34 5.66 10.96
CA ILE A 65 4.72 6.00 11.32
C ILE A 65 4.83 7.49 11.66
N LEU A 66 4.24 8.36 10.84
CA LEU A 66 4.25 9.81 11.01
C LEU A 66 3.31 10.31 12.10
N ALA A 67 2.33 9.50 12.52
CA ALA A 67 1.39 9.84 13.56
C ALA A 67 2.14 10.08 14.88
N LYS A 68 2.46 11.35 15.16
CA LYS A 68 3.05 11.79 16.41
C LYS A 68 2.11 11.32 17.53
N ASN A 69 2.68 10.69 18.57
CA ASN A 69 1.92 10.37 19.77
C ASN A 69 1.30 11.67 20.27
N LYS A 70 0.01 11.88 20.01
CA LYS A 70 -0.78 12.80 20.83
C LYS A 70 -0.75 12.15 22.20
N GLN A 71 0.13 12.62 23.08
CA GLN A 71 -0.02 12.29 24.49
C GLN A 71 -1.48 12.63 24.83
N PRO A 72 -2.23 11.75 25.52
CA PRO A 72 -3.46 12.19 26.13
C PRO A 72 -3.07 13.42 26.94
N LYS A 73 -3.68 14.57 26.65
CA LYS A 73 -3.51 15.74 27.48
C LYS A 73 -4.00 15.29 28.86
N GLU A 74 -3.08 14.96 29.76
CA GLU A 74 -3.39 14.95 31.19
C GLU A 74 -3.90 16.36 31.46
N TYR A 75 -5.22 16.47 31.59
CA TYR A 75 -5.82 17.65 32.16
C TYR A 75 -5.19 17.82 33.55
N PRO A 76 -4.61 18.97 33.90
CA PRO A 76 -4.25 19.20 35.29
C PRO A 76 -5.55 19.12 36.08
N LEU A 77 -5.65 18.10 36.93
CA LEU A 77 -6.68 17.99 37.95
C LEU A 77 -6.51 19.24 38.83
N TYR A 78 -7.40 20.22 38.64
CA TYR A 78 -7.43 21.40 39.47
C TYR A 78 -7.88 20.93 40.86
N ASP A 79 -6.91 20.79 41.76
CA ASP A 79 -7.13 20.43 43.15
C ASP A 79 -7.86 21.60 43.84
N ILE A 80 -9.19 21.56 43.80
CA ILE A 80 -10.05 22.41 44.62
C ILE A 80 -10.15 21.72 45.99
N SER A 81 -9.10 21.81 46.79
CA SER A 81 -9.25 21.65 48.23
C SER A 81 -9.49 23.02 48.86
N LYS A 82 -10.59 23.05 49.60
CA LYS A 82 -11.26 24.18 50.24
C LYS A 82 -10.73 24.36 51.66
#